data_AF-A0A9D7F1R1-F1
#
_entry.id   AF-A0A9D7F1R1-F1
#
_cell.length_a   1.000
_cell.length_b   1.000
_cell.length_c   1.000
_cell.angle_alpha   90.00
_cell.angle_beta   90.00
_cell.angle_gamma   90.00
#
_symmetry.space_group_name_H-M   'P 1'
#
loop_
_entity.id
_entity.type
_entity.pdbx_description
1 polymer ?
#
loop_
_entity_poly.entity_id
_entity_poly.type
_entity_poly.pdbx_seq_one_letter_code
_entity_poly.pdbx_strand_id
1 'polypeptide(L)'
;MADPLFTGFQYLDELSGQFAQALALQPWLQRFPAVLEQVLPVKNQEGGWGLMDENRQAMALSGPADIGWILLSVGGGRPLNIFGEWNGATFAPLSCLSAGKWIVLSPAE
;
A
#
# COMPACT_ATOMS: atom_id res chain seq x y z
N MET A 1 13.31 8.52 -12.75
CA MET A 1 12.31 8.91 -13.77
C MET A 1 11.10 8.03 -13.51
N ALA A 2 9.97 8.62 -13.08
CA ALA A 2 8.75 7.87 -12.83
C ALA A 2 8.33 7.16 -14.13
N ASP A 3 7.92 5.90 -14.01
CA ASP A 3 7.36 5.16 -15.14
C ASP A 3 6.02 5.80 -15.53
N PRO A 4 5.87 6.36 -16.74
CA PRO A 4 4.73 7.19 -17.12
C PRO A 4 3.39 6.43 -17.24
N LEU A 5 3.38 5.13 -16.95
CA LEU A 5 2.19 4.30 -17.13
C LEU A 5 1.18 4.37 -15.96
N PHE A 6 1.57 4.82 -14.76
CA PHE A 6 0.67 4.98 -13.62
C PHE A 6 1.12 6.11 -12.69
N THR A 7 0.17 6.88 -12.15
CA THR A 7 0.40 7.85 -11.07
C THR A 7 -0.30 7.35 -9.81
N GLY A 8 0.47 7.08 -8.77
CA GLY A 8 -0.01 6.69 -7.44
C GLY A 8 0.05 7.83 -6.43
N PHE A 9 -0.29 7.51 -5.18
CA PHE A 9 -0.21 8.42 -4.04
C PHE A 9 1.18 8.36 -3.42
N GLN A 10 1.84 9.51 -3.27
CA GLN A 10 3.12 9.61 -2.56
C GLN A 10 2.92 9.74 -1.04
N TYR A 11 1.78 10.29 -0.63
CA TYR A 11 1.44 10.52 0.77
C TYR A 11 0.15 9.78 1.15
N LEU A 12 0.13 9.21 2.36
CA LEU A 12 -0.99 8.39 2.82
C LEU A 12 -2.24 9.22 3.18
N ASP A 13 -2.06 10.51 3.47
CA ASP A 13 -3.15 11.44 3.70
C ASP A 13 -3.89 11.80 2.40
N GLU A 14 -3.20 11.91 1.27
CA GLU A 14 -3.80 12.08 -0.05
C GLU A 14 -4.71 10.89 -0.40
N LEU A 15 -4.24 9.66 -0.17
CA LEU A 15 -5.05 8.46 -0.32
C LEU A 15 -6.30 8.52 0.57
N SER A 16 -6.13 8.90 1.84
CA SER A 16 -7.24 8.99 2.80
C SER A 16 -8.26 10.05 2.39
N GLY A 17 -7.80 11.20 1.89
CA GLY A 17 -8.64 12.28 1.36
C GLY A 17 -9.39 11.86 0.10
N GLN A 18 -8.73 11.15 -0.82
CA GLN A 18 -9.36 10.64 -2.03
C GLN A 18 -10.40 9.57 -1.71
N PHE A 19 -10.12 8.69 -0.74
CA PHE A 19 -11.07 7.71 -0.24
C PHE A 19 -12.31 8.36 0.36
N ALA A 20 -12.13 9.40 1.20
CA ALA A 20 -13.26 10.12 1.80
C ALA A 20 -14.17 10.77 0.75
N GLN A 21 -13.59 11.36 -0.30
CA GLN A 21 -14.35 11.91 -1.44
C GLN A 21 -15.11 10.81 -2.19
N ALA A 22 -14.47 9.69 -2.47
CA ALA A 22 -15.11 8.56 -3.15
C ALA A 22 -16.26 7.96 -2.31
N LEU A 23 -16.05 7.82 -1.00
CA LEU A 23 -17.03 7.32 -0.06
C LEU A 23 -18.25 8.25 0.05
N ALA A 24 -18.04 9.57 -0.01
CA ALA A 24 -19.14 10.54 -0.01
C ALA A 24 -20.07 10.39 -1.24
N LEU A 25 -19.52 9.95 -2.39
CA LEU A 25 -20.28 9.70 -3.61
C LEU A 25 -20.89 8.29 -3.65
N GLN A 26 -20.23 7.31 -3.02
CA GLN A 26 -20.66 5.92 -2.95
C GLN A 26 -20.56 5.42 -1.49
N PRO A 27 -21.64 5.55 -0.69
CA PRO A 27 -21.63 5.15 0.72
C PRO A 27 -21.34 3.67 0.98
N TRP A 28 -21.51 2.82 -0.03
CA TRP A 28 -21.26 1.38 0.04
C TRP A 28 -19.85 0.99 -0.42
N LEU A 29 -18.96 1.97 -0.65
CA LEU A 29 -17.58 1.72 -1.05
C LEU A 29 -16.80 1.06 0.10
N GLN A 30 -16.56 -0.24 -0.02
CA GLN A 30 -15.84 -1.01 1.00
C GLN A 30 -14.33 -1.03 0.80
N ARG A 31 -13.87 -1.01 -0.45
CA ARG A 31 -12.46 -1.13 -0.83
C ARG A 31 -12.16 -0.16 -1.96
N PHE A 32 -11.06 0.56 -1.82
CA PHE A 32 -10.62 1.58 -2.75
C PHE A 32 -9.25 1.19 -3.33
N PRO A 33 -9.17 0.91 -4.64
CA PRO A 33 -7.92 0.51 -5.26
C PRO A 33 -6.97 1.71 -5.31
N ALA A 34 -5.71 1.49 -4.94
CA ALA A 34 -4.70 2.53 -4.93
C ALA A 34 -3.31 1.96 -5.21
N VAL A 35 -2.50 2.79 -5.88
CA VAL A 35 -1.05 2.60 -5.95
C VAL A 35 -0.43 3.55 -4.94
N LEU A 36 0.37 3.01 -4.03
CA LEU A 36 1.24 3.78 -3.14
C LEU A 36 2.64 3.84 -3.75
N GLU A 37 3.22 5.03 -3.80
CA GLU A 37 4.57 5.27 -4.32
C GLU A 37 5.56 5.45 -3.18
N GLN A 38 6.75 4.86 -3.34
CA GLN A 38 7.89 5.07 -2.42
C GLN A 38 7.56 4.83 -0.94
N VAL A 39 6.76 3.80 -0.64
CA VAL A 39 6.41 3.43 0.73
C VAL A 39 7.33 2.36 1.31
N LEU A 40 7.70 2.52 2.58
CA LEU A 40 8.58 1.58 3.30
C LEU A 40 7.75 0.61 4.15
N PRO A 41 7.95 -0.72 4.01
CA PRO A 41 7.39 -1.68 4.96
C PRO A 41 8.03 -1.49 6.33
N VAL A 42 7.20 -1.28 7.35
CA VAL A 42 7.64 -1.05 8.74
C VAL A 42 6.92 -1.99 9.68
N LYS A 43 7.61 -2.39 10.75
CA LYS A 43 7.01 -3.16 11.84
C LYS A 43 6.77 -2.23 13.03
N ASN A 44 5.55 -2.20 13.54
CA ASN A 44 5.20 -1.39 14.71
C ASN A 44 5.73 -2.04 16.00
N GLN A 45 5.63 -1.32 17.12
CA GLN A 45 6.11 -1.78 18.43
C GLN A 45 5.37 -3.02 18.96
N GLU A 46 4.11 -3.19 18.55
CA GLU A 46 3.25 -4.32 18.93
C GLU A 46 3.44 -5.55 18.02
N GLY A 47 4.32 -5.45 17.02
CA GLY A 47 4.65 -6.53 16.09
C GLY A 47 3.80 -6.59 14.82
N GLY A 48 2.84 -5.68 14.64
CA GLY A 48 2.03 -5.51 13.43
C GLY A 48 2.80 -4.84 12.29
N TRP A 49 2.39 -5.11 11.05
CA TRP A 49 3.00 -4.54 9.85
C TRP A 49 2.27 -3.29 9.37
N GLY A 50 3.01 -2.36 8.78
CA GLY A 50 2.50 -1.15 8.14
C GLY A 50 3.32 -0.73 6.93
N LEU A 51 2.79 0.24 6.19
CA LEU A 51 3.49 0.99 5.15
C LEU A 51 3.68 2.42 5.61
N MET A 52 4.88 2.94 5.45
CA MET A 52 5.25 4.29 5.87
C MET A 52 5.63 5.13 4.65
N ASP A 53 5.05 6.33 4.52
CA ASP A 53 5.44 7.31 3.51
C ASP A 53 6.65 8.16 3.93
N GLU A 54 7.06 9.10 3.08
CA GLU A 54 8.19 9.99 3.36
C GLU A 54 7.90 10.99 4.50
N ASN A 55 6.64 11.29 4.77
CA ASN A 55 6.19 12.12 5.90
C ASN A 55 6.19 11.35 7.22
N ARG A 56 6.62 10.08 7.21
CA ARG A 56 6.63 9.16 8.36
C ARG A 56 5.23 8.90 8.91
N GLN A 57 4.19 9.09 8.09
CA GLN A 57 2.87 8.56 8.40
C GLN A 57 2.87 7.07 8.07
N ALA A 58 2.24 6.28 8.93
CA ALA A 58 2.17 4.84 8.76
C ALA A 58 0.72 4.37 8.72
N MET A 59 0.44 3.45 7.80
CA MET A 59 -0.85 2.81 7.63
C MET A 59 -0.71 1.32 7.88
N ALA A 60 -1.61 0.76 8.69
CA ALA A 60 -1.58 -0.65 9.03
C ALA A 60 -1.83 -1.54 7.80
N LEU A 61 -1.12 -2.66 7.71
CA LEU A 61 -1.34 -3.67 6.69
C LEU A 61 -2.35 -4.72 7.15
N SER A 62 -3.15 -5.21 6.21
CA SER A 62 -3.92 -6.44 6.33
C SER A 62 -3.48 -7.47 5.29
N GLY A 63 -3.91 -8.71 5.46
CA GLY A 63 -3.54 -9.83 4.60
C GLY A 63 -2.83 -10.96 5.35
N PRO A 64 -2.12 -11.85 4.62
CA PRO A 64 -1.37 -12.96 5.20
C PRO A 64 -0.38 -12.51 6.28
N ALA A 65 -0.16 -13.35 7.30
CA ALA A 65 0.73 -13.03 8.41
C ALA A 65 2.18 -12.73 7.99
N ASP A 66 2.61 -13.25 6.85
CA ASP A 66 3.94 -13.09 6.27
C ASP A 66 4.04 -11.92 5.27
N ILE A 67 2.94 -11.20 4.97
CA ILE A 67 2.92 -10.17 3.93
C ILE A 67 4.00 -9.09 4.10
N GLY A 68 4.24 -8.64 5.33
CA GLY A 68 5.27 -7.63 5.61
C GLY A 68 6.69 -8.18 5.43
N TRP A 69 6.91 -9.46 5.72
CA TRP A 69 8.19 -10.13 5.44
C TRP A 69 8.42 -10.29 3.94
N ILE A 70 7.39 -10.65 3.19
CA ILE A 70 7.45 -10.72 1.73
C ILE A 70 7.84 -9.35 1.17
N LEU A 71 7.13 -8.29 1.54
CA LEU A 71 7.43 -6.93 1.11
C LEU A 71 8.87 -6.51 1.45
N LEU A 72 9.33 -6.76 2.68
CA LEU A 72 10.72 -6.47 3.05
C LEU A 72 11.73 -7.23 2.19
N SER A 73 11.48 -8.52 1.91
CA SER A 73 12.36 -9.34 1.08
C SER A 73 12.43 -8.86 -0.36
N VAL A 74 11.31 -8.37 -0.92
CA VAL A 74 11.27 -7.82 -2.27
C VAL A 74 11.97 -6.46 -2.35
N GLY A 75 11.74 -5.58 -1.37
CA GLY A 75 12.32 -4.23 -1.34
C GLY A 75 13.79 -4.19 -0.94
N GLY A 76 14.25 -5.15 -0.15
CA GLY A 76 15.59 -5.15 0.43
C GLY A 76 15.82 -3.97 1.38
N GLY A 77 14.78 -3.57 2.12
CA GLY A 77 14.80 -2.39 3.00
C GLY A 77 14.70 -1.04 2.28
N ARG A 78 14.45 -1.03 0.96
CA ARG A 78 14.20 0.19 0.19
C ARG A 78 12.69 0.42 0.02
N PRO A 79 12.26 1.68 -0.19
CA PRO A 79 10.88 1.99 -0.53
C PRO A 79 10.41 1.25 -1.77
N LEU A 80 9.13 0.88 -1.78
CA LEU A 80 8.45 0.12 -2.82
C LEU A 80 7.29 0.91 -3.40
N ASN A 81 6.95 0.62 -4.66
CA ASN A 81 5.64 0.99 -5.20
C ASN A 81 4.73 -0.22 -5.06
N ILE A 82 3.56 -0.04 -4.44
CA ILE A 82 2.67 -1.13 -4.05
C ILE A 82 1.26 -0.81 -4.54
N PHE A 83 0.65 -1.76 -5.24
CA PHE A 83 -0.76 -1.72 -5.58
C PHE A 83 -1.56 -2.56 -4.58
N GLY A 84 -2.69 -2.04 -4.15
CA GLY A 84 -3.56 -2.71 -3.18
C GLY A 84 -4.87 -1.99 -2.98
N GLU A 85 -5.57 -2.37 -1.92
CA GLU A 85 -6.88 -1.83 -1.58
C GLU A 85 -6.87 -1.20 -0.19
N TRP A 86 -7.45 -0.01 -0.07
CA TRP A 86 -7.69 0.68 1.20
C TRP A 86 -9.15 0.53 1.62
N ASN A 87 -9.40 0.18 2.88
CA ASN A 87 -10.75 0.03 3.43
C ASN A 87 -11.13 1.10 4.48
N GLY A 88 -10.29 2.14 4.65
CA GLY A 88 -10.46 3.15 5.70
C GLY A 88 -9.73 2.84 7.02
N ALA A 89 -9.19 1.63 7.21
CA ALA A 89 -8.47 1.24 8.42
C ALA A 89 -7.15 0.50 8.15
N THR A 90 -7.13 -0.40 7.16
CA THR A 90 -5.96 -1.20 6.76
C THR A 90 -5.80 -1.20 5.25
N PHE A 91 -4.54 -1.25 4.80
CA PHE A 91 -4.21 -1.43 3.39
C PHE A 91 -3.92 -2.91 3.11
N ALA A 92 -4.55 -3.49 2.10
CA ALA A 92 -4.33 -4.86 1.66
C ALA A 92 -3.41 -4.85 0.42
N PRO A 93 -2.11 -5.20 0.54
CA PRO A 93 -1.19 -5.24 -0.59
C PRO A 93 -1.53 -6.40 -1.52
N LEU A 94 -1.68 -6.13 -2.81
CA LEU A 94 -1.99 -7.15 -3.83
C LEU A 94 -0.81 -7.41 -4.75
N SER A 95 -0.07 -6.36 -5.10
CA SER A 95 1.17 -6.49 -5.89
C SER A 95 2.15 -5.38 -5.57
N CYS A 96 3.43 -5.61 -5.86
CA CYS A 96 4.46 -4.57 -5.76
C CYS A 96 5.31 -4.52 -7.03
N LEU A 97 5.85 -3.34 -7.33
CA LEU A 97 6.76 -3.14 -8.45
C LEU A 97 8.19 -3.41 -7.99
N SER A 98 8.85 -4.38 -8.63
CA SER A 98 10.28 -4.65 -8.43
C SER A 98 10.98 -4.84 -9.77
N ALA A 99 12.09 -4.13 -9.95
CA ALA A 99 12.88 -4.16 -11.19
C ALA A 99 12.04 -3.95 -12.47
N GLY A 100 11.04 -3.05 -12.42
CA GLY A 100 10.15 -2.74 -13.54
C GLY A 100 9.09 -3.80 -13.84
N LYS A 101 8.86 -4.77 -12.92
CA LYS A 101 7.84 -5.80 -13.05
C LYS A 101 6.94 -5.84 -11.82
N TRP A 102 5.63 -5.95 -12.04
CA TRP A 102 4.68 -6.19 -10.97
C TRP A 102 4.77 -7.65 -10.52
N ILE A 103 5.00 -7.84 -9.22
CA ILE A 103 5.03 -9.13 -8.54
C ILE A 103 3.76 -9.24 -7.71
N VAL A 104 3.02 -10.33 -7.88
CA VAL A 104 1.82 -10.63 -7.09
C VAL A 104 2.25 -11.10 -5.70
N LEU A 105 1.62 -10.57 -4.64
CA LEU A 105 2.01 -10.79 -3.24
C LEU A 105 1.25 -11.94 -2.54
N SER A 106 0.62 -12.83 -3.33
CA SER A 106 -0.15 -14.06 -2.99
C SER A 106 -1.70 -13.91 -3.10
N PRO A 107 -2.42 -15.03 -3.29
CA PRO A 107 -3.17 -15.30 -4.52
C PRO A 107 -4.55 -14.64 -4.56
N ALA A 108 -5.09 -14.53 -5.77
CA ALA A 108 -6.50 -14.25 -5.98
C ALA A 108 -7.36 -15.31 -5.26
N GLU A 109 -8.19 -14.86 -4.32
CA GLU A 109 -9.44 -15.52 -3.92
C GLU A 109 -10.62 -14.65 -4.35
#